data_AF-A0A8H6SW28-F1
#
_entry.id   AF-A0A8H6SW28-F1
#
_cell.length_a   1.000
_cell.length_b   1.000
_cell.length_c   1.000
_cell.angle_alpha   90.00
_cell.angle_beta   90.00
_cell.angle_gamma   90.00
#
_symmetry.space_group_name_H-M   'P 1'
#
loop_
_entity.id
_entity.type
_entity.pdbx_description
1 polymer ?
#
loop_
_entity_poly.entity_id
_entity_poly.type
_entity_poly.pdbx_seq_one_letter_code
_entity_poly.pdbx_strand_id
1 'polypeptide(L)'
;MAPYLETVRSFADVDTTNGVNTVQFLEASEGLVGLFDLLGSAAFSVVQNDLKGNITKVRARYDATPTLSDTLEKLVENEKGEKKRTATEGLMWLLRGQSFTCKALQNAQANPKEELSVAFNDSYANTLKKFHNFVVKGIFSVAMKACPYRADFYAKLAADPAGGPAASDEKVTEQLNNWLNPLDAIVTRMQTFYEKGDYGKGL
;
A
#
# COMPACT_ATOMS: atom_id res chain seq x y z
N MET A 1 -2.57 -23.42 -7.26
CA MET A 1 -1.72 -22.33 -6.74
C MET A 1 -2.27 -21.99 -5.36
N ALA A 2 -1.76 -21.01 -4.66
CA ALA A 2 -2.34 -20.61 -3.38
C ALA A 2 -3.28 -19.41 -3.58
N PRO A 3 -4.25 -19.16 -2.67
CA PRO A 3 -4.98 -17.89 -2.63
C PRO A 3 -4.03 -16.68 -2.63
N TYR A 4 -4.47 -15.55 -3.18
CA TYR A 4 -3.59 -14.42 -3.52
C TYR A 4 -2.65 -13.98 -2.38
N LEU A 5 -3.17 -13.85 -1.14
CA LEU A 5 -2.40 -13.40 0.02
C LEU A 5 -1.28 -14.38 0.43
N GLU A 6 -1.33 -15.63 -0.02
CA GLU A 6 -0.28 -16.64 0.21
C GLU A 6 0.78 -16.64 -0.90
N THR A 7 0.56 -15.92 -2.00
CA THR A 7 1.47 -15.85 -3.15
C THR A 7 2.42 -14.66 -3.12
N VAL A 8 2.16 -13.69 -2.23
CA VAL A 8 2.92 -12.45 -2.10
C VAL A 8 3.54 -12.34 -0.71
N ARG A 9 4.64 -11.60 -0.58
CA ARG A 9 5.24 -11.35 0.74
C ARG A 9 4.24 -10.60 1.64
N SER A 10 4.09 -11.06 2.87
CA SER A 10 3.30 -10.35 3.87
C SER A 10 4.08 -9.18 4.47
N PHE A 11 3.40 -8.08 4.81
CA PHE A 11 4.00 -7.05 5.66
C PHE A 11 4.37 -7.57 7.05
N ALA A 12 3.79 -8.69 7.49
CA ALA A 12 4.20 -9.40 8.71
C ALA A 12 5.63 -9.95 8.62
N ASP A 13 6.10 -10.24 7.41
CA ASP A 13 7.42 -10.84 7.14
C ASP A 13 8.49 -9.77 6.83
N VAL A 14 8.19 -8.50 7.10
CA VAL A 14 9.14 -7.39 6.97
C VAL A 14 9.85 -7.19 8.31
N ASP A 15 11.17 -7.36 8.31
CA ASP A 15 12.00 -7.08 9.48
C ASP A 15 11.96 -5.58 9.81
N THR A 16 11.60 -5.28 11.04
CA THR A 16 11.49 -3.91 11.57
C THR A 16 12.37 -3.68 12.81
N THR A 17 13.20 -4.68 13.17
CA THR A 17 14.00 -4.71 14.41
C THR A 17 14.96 -3.52 14.50
N ASN A 18 15.64 -3.20 13.40
CA ASN A 18 16.67 -2.14 13.33
C ASN A 18 16.29 -0.98 12.40
N GLY A 19 15.00 -0.84 12.06
CA GLY A 19 14.53 -0.05 10.92
C GLY A 19 13.72 -0.93 9.98
N VAL A 20 12.88 -0.32 9.15
CA VAL A 20 12.05 -1.08 8.20
C VAL A 20 12.94 -1.54 7.06
N ASN A 21 13.14 -2.86 6.91
CA ASN A 21 13.98 -3.42 5.86
C ASN A 21 13.46 -2.99 4.46
N THR A 22 14.30 -2.28 3.70
CA THR A 22 13.88 -1.66 2.43
C THR A 22 13.45 -2.68 1.39
N VAL A 23 14.24 -3.75 1.21
CA VAL A 23 13.96 -4.75 0.16
C VAL A 23 12.68 -5.50 0.45
N GLN A 24 12.53 -5.98 1.69
CA GLN A 24 11.34 -6.73 2.11
C GLN A 24 10.08 -5.87 2.06
N PHE A 25 10.18 -4.59 2.46
CA PHE A 25 9.06 -3.65 2.35
C PHE A 25 8.65 -3.44 0.89
N LEU A 26 9.60 -3.27 -0.04
CA LEU A 26 9.28 -3.09 -1.47
C LEU A 26 8.64 -4.35 -2.06
N GLU A 27 9.12 -5.54 -1.72
CA GLU A 27 8.51 -6.81 -2.13
C GLU A 27 7.06 -6.94 -1.62
N ALA A 28 6.80 -6.62 -0.36
CA ALA A 28 5.44 -6.60 0.18
C ALA A 28 4.56 -5.52 -0.49
N SER A 29 5.15 -4.37 -0.82
CA SER A 29 4.48 -3.27 -1.52
C SER A 29 4.05 -3.66 -2.94
N GLU A 30 4.85 -4.45 -3.66
CA GLU A 30 4.49 -5.02 -4.96
C GLU A 30 3.27 -5.95 -4.83
N GLY A 31 3.20 -6.74 -3.75
CA GLY A 31 2.02 -7.54 -3.40
C GLY A 31 0.77 -6.68 -3.16
N LEU A 32 0.90 -5.50 -2.54
CA LEU A 32 -0.22 -4.57 -2.41
C LEU A 32 -0.69 -4.03 -3.76
N VAL A 33 0.23 -3.75 -4.68
CA VAL A 33 -0.10 -3.26 -6.02
C VAL A 33 -0.91 -4.30 -6.80
N GLY A 34 -0.57 -5.59 -6.71
CA GLY A 34 -1.31 -6.64 -7.41
C GLY A 34 -2.72 -6.87 -6.84
N LEU A 35 -3.02 -6.43 -5.61
CA LEU A 35 -4.38 -6.51 -5.06
C LEU A 35 -5.37 -5.65 -5.87
N PHE A 36 -4.91 -4.59 -6.53
CA PHE A 36 -5.75 -3.79 -7.43
C PHE A 36 -6.17 -4.54 -8.69
N ASP A 37 -5.43 -5.58 -9.11
CA ASP A 37 -5.86 -6.46 -10.20
C ASP A 37 -7.07 -7.29 -9.76
N LEU A 38 -7.17 -7.64 -8.47
CA LEU A 38 -8.36 -8.30 -7.90
C LEU A 38 -9.57 -7.38 -7.85
N LEU A 39 -9.36 -6.06 -7.65
CA LEU A 39 -10.44 -5.08 -7.78
C LEU A 39 -11.02 -5.05 -9.22
N GLY A 40 -10.25 -5.52 -10.22
CA GLY A 40 -10.77 -5.91 -11.52
C GLY A 40 -11.28 -4.77 -12.40
N SER A 41 -10.81 -3.55 -12.17
CA SER A 41 -11.24 -2.37 -12.92
C SER A 41 -10.05 -1.56 -13.41
N ALA A 42 -10.03 -1.30 -14.73
CA ALA A 42 -9.00 -0.47 -15.37
C ALA A 42 -8.94 0.95 -14.79
N ALA A 43 -9.98 1.40 -14.08
CA ALA A 43 -10.00 2.68 -13.39
C ALA A 43 -8.94 2.76 -12.25
N PHE A 44 -8.49 1.61 -11.72
CA PHE A 44 -7.41 1.55 -10.72
C PHE A 44 -6.01 1.52 -11.32
N SER A 45 -5.86 1.43 -12.65
CA SER A 45 -4.53 1.44 -13.31
C SER A 45 -3.73 2.70 -13.00
N VAL A 46 -4.38 3.85 -12.85
CA VAL A 46 -3.74 5.10 -12.44
C VAL A 46 -3.12 4.98 -11.05
N VAL A 47 -3.82 4.33 -10.11
CA VAL A 47 -3.33 4.09 -8.74
C VAL A 47 -2.17 3.11 -8.77
N GLN A 48 -2.29 2.00 -9.52
CA GLN A 48 -1.21 1.02 -9.66
C GLN A 48 0.05 1.65 -10.25
N ASN A 49 -0.08 2.47 -11.29
CA ASN A 49 1.05 3.14 -11.95
C ASN A 49 1.75 4.12 -11.01
N ASP A 50 1.00 4.87 -10.19
CA ASP A 50 1.59 5.75 -9.17
C ASP A 50 2.37 4.96 -8.12
N LEU A 51 1.78 3.90 -7.56
CA LEU A 51 2.43 3.03 -6.58
C LEU A 51 3.70 2.37 -7.16
N LYS A 52 3.63 1.80 -8.37
CA LYS A 52 4.78 1.20 -9.07
C LYS A 52 5.89 2.21 -9.33
N GLY A 53 5.52 3.43 -9.75
CA GLY A 53 6.46 4.51 -9.96
C GLY A 53 7.20 4.89 -8.68
N ASN A 54 6.48 4.97 -7.56
CA ASN A 54 7.06 5.28 -6.26
C ASN A 54 7.94 4.13 -5.72
N ILE A 55 7.53 2.86 -5.88
CA ILE A 55 8.38 1.69 -5.60
C ILE A 55 9.68 1.75 -6.40
N THR A 56 9.60 2.05 -7.70
CA THR A 56 10.78 2.20 -8.57
C THR A 56 11.76 3.27 -8.07
N LYS A 57 11.25 4.42 -7.61
CA LYS A 57 12.11 5.48 -7.04
C LYS A 57 12.87 5.01 -5.80
N VAL A 58 12.19 4.32 -4.89
CA VAL A 58 12.81 3.80 -3.66
C VAL A 58 13.81 2.69 -3.97
N ARG A 59 13.46 1.78 -4.88
CA ARG A 59 14.35 0.70 -5.36
C ARG A 59 15.63 1.28 -5.97
N ALA A 60 15.50 2.26 -6.86
CA ALA A 60 16.66 2.88 -7.51
C ALA A 60 17.66 3.48 -6.51
N ARG A 61 17.17 4.07 -5.41
CA ARG A 61 18.04 4.56 -4.33
C ARG A 61 18.71 3.42 -3.57
N TYR A 62 17.97 2.37 -3.24
CA TYR A 62 18.55 1.18 -2.61
C TYR A 62 19.67 0.59 -3.47
N ASP A 63 19.43 0.40 -4.76
CA ASP A 63 20.41 -0.20 -5.67
C ASP A 63 21.68 0.66 -5.83
N ALA A 64 21.53 1.99 -5.78
CA ALA A 64 22.65 2.93 -5.86
C ALA A 64 23.50 2.97 -4.58
N THR A 65 22.87 2.84 -3.40
CA THR A 65 23.54 2.98 -2.10
C THR A 65 23.03 1.96 -1.06
N PRO A 66 23.20 0.64 -1.27
CA PRO A 66 22.50 -0.38 -0.48
C PRO A 66 22.87 -0.37 1.01
N THR A 67 24.12 -0.05 1.36
CA THR A 67 24.57 0.05 2.76
C THR A 67 24.06 1.29 3.49
N LEU A 68 23.64 2.33 2.74
CA LEU A 68 23.05 3.56 3.26
C LEU A 68 21.52 3.56 3.14
N SER A 69 20.94 2.47 2.64
CA SER A 69 19.51 2.37 2.30
C SER A 69 18.94 1.01 2.67
N ASP A 70 19.63 0.23 3.51
CA ASP A 70 19.20 -1.09 4.00
C ASP A 70 17.91 -1.00 4.83
N THR A 71 17.64 0.16 5.44
CA THR A 71 16.34 0.49 6.03
C THR A 71 15.74 1.74 5.38
N LEU A 72 14.42 1.86 5.42
CA LEU A 72 13.70 3.02 4.88
C LEU A 72 14.10 4.31 5.61
N GLU A 73 14.32 4.26 6.92
CA GLU A 73 14.78 5.41 7.71
C GLU A 73 16.16 5.89 7.24
N LYS A 74 17.14 4.98 7.13
CA LYS A 74 18.48 5.31 6.64
C LYS A 74 18.45 5.84 5.21
N LEU A 75 17.62 5.25 4.34
CA LEU A 75 17.44 5.71 2.97
C LEU A 75 17.06 7.19 2.95
N VAL A 76 16.07 7.59 3.75
CA VAL A 76 15.58 8.99 3.83
C VAL A 76 16.61 9.91 4.50
N GLU A 77 17.25 9.46 5.58
CA GLU A 77 18.30 10.21 6.27
C GLU A 77 19.47 10.54 5.35
N ASN A 78 19.96 9.54 4.62
CA ASN A 78 21.12 9.67 3.75
C ASN A 78 20.82 10.44 2.46
N GLU A 79 19.56 10.50 2.02
CA GLU A 79 19.17 11.33 0.87
C GLU A 79 18.92 12.81 1.26
N LYS A 80 18.71 13.12 2.55
CA LYS A 80 18.36 14.47 3.04
C LYS A 80 19.32 15.58 2.56
N GLY A 81 20.62 15.28 2.52
CA GLY A 81 21.66 16.24 2.14
C GLY A 81 21.85 16.41 0.63
N GLU A 82 21.13 15.64 -0.19
CA GLU A 82 21.32 15.62 -1.63
C GLU A 82 20.49 16.69 -2.35
N LYS A 83 20.95 17.08 -3.54
CA LYS A 83 20.28 18.08 -4.38
C LYS A 83 18.86 17.64 -4.79
N LYS A 84 18.63 16.34 -4.90
CA LYS A 84 17.34 15.74 -5.25
C LYS A 84 17.02 14.66 -4.22
N ARG A 85 15.77 14.65 -3.75
CA ARG A 85 15.27 13.73 -2.72
C ARG A 85 14.19 12.81 -3.29
N THR A 86 14.51 12.20 -4.44
CA THR A 86 13.55 11.48 -5.28
C THR A 86 12.98 10.24 -4.58
N ALA A 87 13.80 9.51 -3.85
CA ALA A 87 13.34 8.32 -3.12
C ALA A 87 12.58 8.70 -1.85
N THR A 88 12.97 9.77 -1.17
CA THR A 88 12.23 10.34 -0.04
C THR A 88 10.83 10.76 -0.48
N GLU A 89 10.72 11.49 -1.59
CA GLU A 89 9.42 11.91 -2.14
C GLU A 89 8.61 10.70 -2.59
N GLY A 90 9.23 9.77 -3.31
CA GLY A 90 8.60 8.52 -3.74
C GLY A 90 8.04 7.72 -2.57
N LEU A 91 8.85 7.50 -1.54
CA LEU A 91 8.43 6.77 -0.34
C LEU A 91 7.29 7.49 0.40
N MET A 92 7.31 8.82 0.48
CA MET A 92 6.22 9.59 1.08
C MET A 92 4.89 9.35 0.36
N TRP A 93 4.88 9.39 -0.97
CA TRP A 93 3.68 9.12 -1.76
C TRP A 93 3.25 7.65 -1.69
N LEU A 94 4.20 6.72 -1.70
CA LEU A 94 3.93 5.29 -1.49
C LEU A 94 3.24 5.05 -0.14
N LEU A 95 3.77 5.61 0.95
CA LEU A 95 3.20 5.48 2.29
C LEU A 95 1.79 6.09 2.39
N ARG A 96 1.53 7.20 1.69
CA ARG A 96 0.17 7.80 1.63
C ARG A 96 -0.80 6.89 0.87
N GLY A 97 -0.39 6.33 -0.26
CA GLY A 97 -1.18 5.36 -1.02
C GLY A 97 -1.47 4.09 -0.23
N GLN A 98 -0.47 3.55 0.46
CA GLN A 98 -0.59 2.40 1.34
C GLN A 98 -1.51 2.67 2.54
N SER A 99 -1.38 3.83 3.19
CA SER A 99 -2.26 4.26 4.27
C SER A 99 -3.72 4.26 3.82
N PHE A 100 -3.99 4.84 2.66
CA PHE A 100 -5.32 4.84 2.06
C PHE A 100 -5.86 3.42 1.84
N THR A 101 -5.10 2.55 1.17
CA THR A 101 -5.55 1.18 0.89
C THR A 101 -5.73 0.38 2.17
N CYS A 102 -4.80 0.51 3.12
CA CYS A 102 -4.85 -0.18 4.40
C CYS A 102 -6.10 0.20 5.20
N LYS A 103 -6.34 1.51 5.39
CA LYS A 103 -7.51 1.99 6.13
C LYS A 103 -8.82 1.64 5.43
N ALA A 104 -8.86 1.63 4.09
CA ALA A 104 -10.05 1.21 3.34
C ALA A 104 -10.37 -0.27 3.60
N LEU A 105 -9.38 -1.15 3.53
CA LEU A 105 -9.57 -2.59 3.74
C LEU A 105 -9.83 -2.93 5.21
N GLN A 106 -9.18 -2.24 6.16
CA GLN A 106 -9.51 -2.38 7.59
C GLN A 106 -10.95 -1.94 7.88
N ASN A 107 -11.41 -0.84 7.28
CA ASN A 107 -12.81 -0.40 7.42
C ASN A 107 -13.78 -1.44 6.82
N ALA A 108 -13.47 -1.96 5.64
CA ALA A 108 -14.26 -3.03 5.03
C ALA A 108 -14.31 -4.29 5.91
N GLN A 109 -13.21 -4.68 6.57
CA GLN A 109 -13.18 -5.82 7.49
C GLN A 109 -14.02 -5.58 8.75
N ALA A 110 -13.94 -4.37 9.33
CA ALA A 110 -14.70 -4.00 10.52
C ALA A 110 -16.21 -3.90 10.25
N ASN A 111 -16.60 -3.56 9.01
CA ASN A 111 -17.98 -3.34 8.61
C ASN A 111 -18.40 -4.31 7.49
N PRO A 112 -18.71 -5.59 7.81
CA PRO A 112 -18.94 -6.63 6.81
C PRO A 112 -20.19 -6.43 5.95
N LYS A 113 -21.09 -5.51 6.35
CA LYS A 113 -22.32 -5.17 5.62
C LYS A 113 -22.13 -3.98 4.68
N GLU A 114 -20.99 -3.30 4.71
CA GLU A 114 -20.73 -2.14 3.86
C GLU A 114 -20.06 -2.54 2.55
N GLU A 115 -20.47 -1.86 1.47
CA GLU A 115 -19.83 -1.97 0.17
C GLU A 115 -18.43 -1.36 0.18
N LEU A 116 -17.53 -1.90 -0.66
CA LEU A 116 -16.15 -1.43 -0.74
C LEU A 116 -16.05 0.04 -1.11
N SER A 117 -16.93 0.53 -1.97
CA SER A 117 -16.94 1.93 -2.37
C SER A 117 -17.15 2.88 -1.18
N VAL A 118 -17.93 2.50 -0.18
CA VAL A 118 -18.13 3.28 1.06
C VAL A 118 -16.81 3.32 1.84
N ALA A 119 -16.23 2.15 2.12
CA ALA A 119 -14.98 2.04 2.86
C ALA A 119 -13.81 2.79 2.21
N PHE A 120 -13.70 2.74 0.88
CA PHE A 120 -12.67 3.46 0.12
C PHE A 120 -12.92 4.97 0.09
N ASN A 121 -14.17 5.45 -0.02
CA ASN A 121 -14.48 6.88 0.06
C ASN A 121 -14.11 7.46 1.43
N ASP A 122 -14.45 6.75 2.51
CA ASP A 122 -14.13 7.16 3.88
C ASP A 122 -12.62 7.20 4.11
N SER A 123 -11.90 6.16 3.68
CA SER A 123 -10.45 6.15 3.76
C SER A 123 -9.83 7.32 2.98
N TYR A 124 -10.29 7.57 1.76
CA TYR A 124 -9.79 8.66 0.93
C TYR A 124 -9.96 10.03 1.59
N ALA A 125 -11.13 10.27 2.19
CA ALA A 125 -11.42 11.51 2.91
C ALA A 125 -10.43 11.76 4.06
N ASN A 126 -10.02 10.70 4.76
CA ASN A 126 -9.17 10.78 5.95
C ASN A 126 -7.66 10.69 5.65
N THR A 127 -7.26 10.28 4.44
CA THR A 127 -5.85 10.03 4.10
C THR A 127 -5.36 10.90 2.94
N LEU A 128 -5.72 10.57 1.70
CA LEU A 128 -5.15 11.15 0.48
C LEU A 128 -5.80 12.46 0.03
N LYS A 129 -7.07 12.69 0.33
CA LYS A 129 -7.85 13.82 -0.24
C LYS A 129 -7.20 15.19 -0.02
N LYS A 130 -6.53 15.39 1.11
CA LYS A 130 -5.83 16.64 1.44
C LYS A 130 -4.63 16.94 0.53
N PHE A 131 -4.04 15.91 -0.09
CA PHE A 131 -2.87 16.04 -0.96
C PHE A 131 -3.22 16.13 -2.44
N HIS A 132 -4.47 15.85 -2.83
CA HIS A 132 -4.90 15.84 -4.22
C HIS A 132 -5.50 17.18 -4.66
N ASN A 133 -5.11 17.64 -5.85
CA ASN A 133 -5.75 18.75 -6.54
C ASN A 133 -7.13 18.34 -7.10
N PHE A 134 -7.88 19.29 -7.67
CA PHE A 134 -9.23 19.04 -8.16
C PHE A 134 -9.29 17.98 -9.29
N VAL A 135 -8.25 17.90 -10.13
CA VAL A 135 -8.16 16.93 -11.23
C VAL A 135 -8.01 15.52 -10.67
N VAL A 136 -7.05 15.31 -9.76
CA VAL A 136 -6.82 13.99 -9.14
C VAL A 136 -8.02 13.56 -8.30
N LYS A 137 -8.69 14.50 -7.61
CA LYS A 137 -9.97 14.25 -6.92
C LYS A 137 -11.06 13.76 -7.88
N GLY A 138 -11.14 14.31 -9.10
CA GLY A 138 -12.06 13.85 -10.14
C GLY A 138 -11.78 12.43 -10.61
N ILE A 139 -10.50 12.10 -10.86
CA ILE A 139 -10.08 10.74 -11.23
C ILE A 139 -10.47 9.73 -10.14
N PHE A 140 -10.23 10.06 -8.87
CA PHE A 140 -10.64 9.21 -7.76
C PHE A 140 -12.16 8.98 -7.74
N SER A 141 -12.96 10.03 -7.93
CA SER A 141 -14.42 9.92 -7.98
C SER A 141 -14.90 8.97 -9.08
N VAL A 142 -14.24 8.99 -10.25
CA VAL A 142 -14.53 8.05 -11.35
C VAL A 142 -14.11 6.63 -10.96
N ALA A 143 -12.94 6.43 -10.37
CA ALA A 143 -12.49 5.11 -9.92
C ALA A 143 -13.45 4.49 -8.89
N MET A 144 -14.03 5.28 -7.99
CA MET A 144 -15.00 4.79 -7.01
C MET A 144 -16.32 4.35 -7.63
N LYS A 145 -16.74 4.93 -8.76
CA LYS A 145 -17.89 4.43 -9.53
C LYS A 145 -17.63 3.07 -10.17
N ALA A 146 -16.36 2.71 -10.34
CA ALA A 146 -15.91 1.43 -10.88
C ALA A 146 -15.30 0.52 -9.80
N CYS A 147 -15.53 0.84 -8.51
CA CYS A 147 -15.16 -0.02 -7.40
C CYS A 147 -16.06 -1.27 -7.45
N PRO A 148 -15.49 -2.48 -7.35
CA PRO A 148 -16.28 -3.71 -7.44
C PRO A 148 -17.21 -3.88 -6.23
N TYR A 149 -18.19 -4.76 -6.37
CA TYR A 149 -18.95 -5.22 -5.23
C TYR A 149 -18.04 -5.92 -4.23
N ARG A 150 -18.37 -5.77 -2.95
CA ARG A 150 -17.66 -6.45 -1.87
C ARG A 150 -17.55 -7.95 -2.12
N ALA A 151 -18.67 -8.60 -2.43
CA ALA A 151 -18.72 -10.05 -2.61
C ALA A 151 -17.73 -10.53 -3.68
N ASP A 152 -17.64 -9.84 -4.82
CA ASP A 152 -16.75 -10.20 -5.93
C ASP A 152 -15.27 -10.10 -5.53
N PHE A 153 -14.91 -9.05 -4.78
CA PHE A 153 -13.55 -8.86 -4.31
C PHE A 153 -13.11 -9.94 -3.33
N TYR A 154 -13.94 -10.25 -2.32
CA TYR A 154 -13.61 -11.31 -1.35
C TYR A 154 -13.62 -12.70 -1.98
N ALA A 155 -14.50 -12.97 -2.95
CA ALA A 155 -14.47 -14.20 -3.73
C ALA A 155 -13.15 -14.36 -4.51
N LYS A 156 -12.63 -13.29 -5.10
CA LYS A 156 -11.32 -13.29 -5.78
C LYS A 156 -10.15 -13.45 -4.81
N LEU A 157 -10.22 -12.89 -3.60
CA LEU A 157 -9.23 -13.13 -2.56
C LEU A 157 -9.20 -14.60 -2.12
N ALA A 158 -10.37 -15.23 -2.01
CA ALA A 158 -10.52 -16.63 -1.60
C ALA A 158 -10.07 -17.62 -2.68
N ALA A 159 -10.19 -17.26 -3.95
CA ALA A 159 -9.98 -18.18 -5.07
C ALA A 159 -8.51 -18.64 -5.21
N ASP A 160 -8.31 -19.91 -5.55
CA ASP A 160 -7.06 -20.40 -6.12
C ASP A 160 -7.08 -20.19 -7.65
N PRO A 161 -6.16 -19.37 -8.22
CA PRO A 161 -6.08 -19.16 -9.66
C PRO A 161 -5.89 -20.42 -10.51
N ALA A 162 -5.43 -21.53 -9.92
CA ALA A 162 -5.28 -22.82 -10.59
C ALA A 162 -6.49 -23.76 -10.44
N GLY A 163 -7.60 -23.28 -9.86
CA GLY A 163 -8.83 -24.07 -9.72
C GLY A 163 -8.86 -25.02 -8.51
N GLY A 164 -7.93 -24.86 -7.55
CA GLY A 164 -8.03 -25.51 -6.25
C GLY A 164 -9.20 -24.97 -5.40
N PRO A 165 -9.45 -25.58 -4.22
CA PRO A 165 -10.52 -25.13 -3.34
C PRO A 165 -10.27 -23.70 -2.87
N ALA A 166 -11.33 -22.88 -2.85
CA ALA A 166 -11.26 -21.54 -2.29
C ALA A 166 -11.01 -21.59 -0.78
N ALA A 167 -10.31 -20.60 -0.25
CA ALA A 167 -10.18 -20.39 1.19
C ALA A 167 -11.56 -20.10 1.80
N SER A 168 -11.77 -20.49 3.06
CA SER A 168 -12.99 -20.10 3.79
C SER A 168 -12.98 -18.60 4.10
N ASP A 169 -14.15 -18.03 4.34
CA ASP A 169 -14.30 -16.62 4.71
C ASP A 169 -13.49 -16.29 5.96
N GLU A 170 -13.48 -17.17 6.97
CA GLU A 170 -12.68 -16.98 8.20
C GLU A 170 -11.19 -16.91 7.89
N LYS A 171 -10.70 -17.80 7.00
CA LYS A 171 -9.30 -17.82 6.60
C LYS A 171 -8.92 -16.55 5.82
N VAL A 172 -9.76 -16.10 4.89
CA VAL A 172 -9.54 -14.85 4.15
C VAL A 172 -9.51 -13.66 5.10
N THR A 173 -10.47 -13.58 6.03
CA THR A 173 -10.52 -12.52 7.04
C THR A 173 -9.28 -12.51 7.92
N GLU A 174 -8.85 -13.67 8.42
CA GLU A 174 -7.64 -13.80 9.23
C GLU A 174 -6.39 -13.37 8.47
N GLN A 175 -6.18 -13.90 7.26
CA GLN A 175 -5.03 -13.58 6.42
C GLN A 175 -4.97 -12.09 6.07
N LEU A 176 -6.12 -11.50 5.70
CA LEU A 176 -6.18 -10.09 5.37
C LEU A 176 -5.86 -9.22 6.59
N ASN A 177 -6.36 -9.57 7.78
CA ASN A 177 -6.00 -8.84 9.02
C ASN A 177 -4.51 -8.98 9.36
N ASN A 178 -3.95 -10.19 9.24
CA ASN A 178 -2.53 -10.45 9.47
C ASN A 178 -1.62 -9.72 8.47
N TRP A 179 -2.16 -9.35 7.31
CA TRP A 179 -1.45 -8.55 6.31
C TRP A 179 -1.59 -7.04 6.55
N LEU A 180 -2.79 -6.58 6.92
CA LEU A 180 -3.09 -5.16 7.13
C LEU A 180 -2.51 -4.59 8.43
N ASN A 181 -2.51 -5.37 9.53
CA ASN A 181 -2.05 -4.85 10.82
C ASN A 181 -0.56 -4.47 10.81
N PRO A 182 0.36 -5.30 10.28
CA PRO A 182 1.77 -4.92 10.15
C PRO A 182 1.98 -3.77 9.15
N LEU A 183 1.21 -3.73 8.05
CA LEU A 183 1.24 -2.61 7.12
C LEU A 183 0.91 -1.29 7.82
N ASP A 184 -0.17 -1.26 8.61
CA ASP A 184 -0.58 -0.07 9.36
C ASP A 184 0.48 0.38 10.35
N ALA A 185 1.12 -0.57 11.04
CA ALA A 185 2.22 -0.30 11.97
C ALA A 185 3.44 0.30 11.25
N ILE A 186 3.86 -0.27 10.12
CA ILE A 186 4.98 0.24 9.31
C ILE A 186 4.67 1.64 8.76
N VAL A 187 3.48 1.83 8.21
CA VAL A 187 3.04 3.14 7.68
C VAL A 187 3.03 4.18 8.79
N THR A 188 2.46 3.86 9.96
CA THR A 188 2.41 4.77 11.11
C THR A 188 3.81 5.13 11.60
N ARG A 189 4.71 4.14 11.71
CA ARG A 189 6.12 4.34 12.07
C ARG A 189 6.80 5.31 11.11
N MET A 190 6.71 5.05 9.81
CA MET A 190 7.38 5.87 8.81
C MET A 190 6.77 7.27 8.70
N GLN A 191 5.45 7.42 8.77
CA GLN A 191 4.82 8.75 8.80
C GLN A 191 5.27 9.56 10.02
N THR A 192 5.31 8.94 11.21
CA THR A 192 5.83 9.57 12.43
C THR A 192 7.30 10.00 12.27
N PHE A 193 8.12 9.15 11.63
CA PHE A 193 9.51 9.48 11.33
C PHE A 193 9.63 10.68 10.38
N TYR A 194 8.82 10.73 9.31
CA TYR A 194 8.76 11.87 8.39
C TYR A 194 8.41 13.18 9.09
N GLU A 195 7.41 13.15 9.96
CA GLU A 195 6.96 14.31 10.72
C GLU A 195 8.01 14.80 11.70
N LYS A 196 8.61 13.89 12.50
CA LYS A 196 9.64 14.24 13.49
C LYS A 196 10.92 14.80 12.85
N GLY A 197 11.31 14.26 11.69
CA GLY A 197 12.52 14.69 11.00
C GLY A 197 12.34 15.84 10.00
N ASP A 198 11.12 16.35 9.86
CA ASP A 198 10.72 17.35 8.87
C ASP A 198 11.10 16.93 7.44
N TYR A 199 11.06 15.63 7.16
CA TYR A 199 11.57 15.06 5.91
C TYR A 199 10.68 15.37 4.71
N GLY A 200 9.41 15.74 4.93
CA GLY A 200 8.48 16.17 3.89
C GLY A 200 8.66 17.61 3.42
N LYS A 201 9.45 18.42 4.14
CA LYS A 201 9.65 19.83 3.79
C LYS A 201 10.55 20.00 2.58
N GLY A 202 10.13 20.87 1.66
CA GLY A 202 10.86 21.18 0.44
C GLY A 202 10.75 20.09 -0.64
N LEU A 203 9.80 19.16 -0.49
CA LEU A 203 9.36 18.23 -1.51
C LEU A 203 8.15 18.77 -2.26
#